data_AF-A0A4Y2IGX9-F1
#
_entry.id   AF-A0A4Y2IGX9-F1
#
_cell.length_a   1.000
_cell.length_b   1.000
_cell.length_c   1.000
_cell.angle_alpha   90.00
_cell.angle_beta   90.00
_cell.angle_gamma   90.00
#
_symmetry.space_group_name_H-M   'P 1'
#
loop_
_entity.id
_entity.type
_entity.pdbx_description
1 polymer ?
#
loop_
_entity_poly.entity_id
_entity_poly.type
_entity_poly.pdbx_seq_one_letter_code
_entity_poly.pdbx_strand_id
1 'polypeptide(L)'
;MSQPLSVSEFEWVSTEEISLHKICQHPDDATTGYILEVDMEYPVELHDLHNSYLLAPKRMIIIPDKLSPTAMEILTEMNMKPASESLKLVPKL
;
A
#
# COMPACT_ATOMS: atom_id res chain seq x y z
N MET A 1 6.86 -15.54 -14.86
CA MET A 1 6.27 -14.47 -15.70
C MET A 1 7.11 -13.23 -15.51
N SER A 2 7.53 -12.57 -16.59
CA SER A 2 8.33 -11.34 -16.56
C SER A 2 7.55 -10.23 -17.25
N GLN A 3 7.43 -9.06 -16.62
CA GLN A 3 6.80 -7.88 -17.19
C GLN A 3 7.86 -6.78 -17.42
N PRO A 4 7.65 -5.89 -18.41
CA PRO A 4 8.55 -4.77 -18.65
C PRO A 4 8.53 -3.81 -17.45
N LEU A 5 9.70 -3.26 -17.09
CA LEU A 5 9.85 -2.27 -16.03
C LEU A 5 10.24 -0.93 -16.67
N SER A 6 9.53 0.14 -16.34
CA SER A 6 9.84 1.50 -16.82
C SER A 6 11.20 1.96 -16.31
N VAL A 7 12.07 2.43 -17.21
CA VAL A 7 13.46 2.81 -16.87
C VAL A 7 13.69 4.33 -16.92
N SER A 8 12.97 5.07 -17.78
CA SER A 8 13.22 6.49 -18.04
C SER A 8 12.00 7.22 -18.63
N GLU A 9 12.16 8.52 -18.92
CA GLU A 9 11.17 9.38 -19.62
C GLU A 9 9.85 9.55 -18.85
N PHE A 10 9.94 9.70 -17.53
CA PHE A 10 8.79 9.96 -16.68
C PHE A 10 8.30 11.40 -16.87
N GLU A 11 7.05 11.55 -17.30
CA GLU A 11 6.38 12.83 -17.46
C GLU A 11 5.01 12.83 -16.77
N TRP A 12 4.63 13.98 -16.24
CA TRP A 12 3.30 14.19 -15.67
C TRP A 12 2.29 14.39 -16.79
N VAL A 13 1.22 13.62 -16.78
CA VAL A 13 0.12 13.77 -17.74
C VAL A 13 -1.06 14.47 -17.06
N SER A 14 -1.75 15.34 -17.78
CA SER A 14 -2.93 16.01 -17.25
C SER A 14 -4.07 15.01 -17.01
N THR A 15 -4.87 15.25 -15.97
CA THR A 15 -6.02 14.40 -15.62
C THR A 15 -7.14 14.44 -16.67
N GLU A 16 -7.11 15.42 -17.57
CA GLU A 16 -8.08 15.58 -18.66
C GLU A 16 -7.74 14.70 -19.88
N GLU A 17 -6.45 14.37 -20.07
CA GLU A 17 -5.98 13.59 -21.22
C GLU A 17 -6.11 12.07 -21.03
N ILE A 18 -6.14 11.63 -19.77
CA ILE A 18 -6.19 10.22 -19.37
C ILE A 18 -7.53 9.90 -18.69
N SER A 19 -8.16 8.81 -19.13
CA SER A 19 -9.35 8.25 -18.48
C SER A 19 -9.07 6.82 -18.02
N LEU A 20 -9.78 6.37 -16.97
CA LEU A 20 -9.69 4.99 -16.47
C LEU A 20 -9.93 3.95 -17.56
N HIS A 21 -10.85 4.23 -18.49
CA HIS A 21 -11.12 3.34 -19.61
C HIS A 21 -9.92 3.19 -20.56
N LYS A 22 -9.20 4.29 -20.87
CA LYS A 22 -7.97 4.22 -21.66
C LYS A 22 -6.90 3.41 -20.94
N ILE A 23 -6.75 3.60 -19.63
CA ILE A 23 -5.79 2.86 -18.79
C ILE A 23 -6.12 1.36 -18.82
N CYS A 24 -7.37 0.97 -18.55
CA CYS A 24 -7.76 -0.44 -18.50
C CYS A 24 -7.68 -1.16 -19.84
N GLN A 25 -7.71 -0.43 -20.95
CA GLN A 25 -7.56 -0.98 -22.30
C GLN A 25 -6.12 -0.90 -22.83
N HIS A 26 -5.21 -0.31 -22.06
CA HIS A 26 -3.81 -0.19 -22.43
C HIS A 26 -3.13 -1.56 -22.41
N PRO A 27 -2.35 -1.93 -23.44
CA PRO A 27 -1.72 -3.25 -23.48
C PRO A 27 -0.56 -3.35 -22.50
N ASP A 28 -0.41 -4.53 -21.88
CA ASP A 28 0.64 -4.81 -20.88
C ASP A 28 2.07 -4.74 -21.44
N ASP A 29 2.23 -4.93 -22.76
CA ASP A 29 3.50 -4.91 -23.50
C ASP A 29 3.75 -3.59 -24.24
N ALA A 30 2.98 -2.54 -23.92
CA ALA A 30 3.18 -1.21 -24.48
C ALA A 30 4.58 -0.66 -24.18
N THR A 31 5.11 0.13 -25.11
CA THR A 31 6.39 0.83 -24.95
C THR A 31 6.36 1.86 -23.82
N THR A 32 5.21 2.50 -23.60
CA THR A 32 4.99 3.49 -22.55
C THR A 32 3.99 2.94 -21.55
N GLY A 33 4.33 2.98 -20.26
CA GLY A 33 3.42 2.61 -19.16
C GLY A 33 2.92 3.84 -18.41
N TYR A 34 1.95 3.63 -17.50
CA TYR A 34 1.41 4.68 -16.64
C TYR A 34 1.64 4.34 -15.17
N ILE A 35 2.02 5.35 -14.39
CA ILE A 35 2.02 5.29 -12.92
C ILE A 35 0.84 6.15 -12.45
N LEU A 36 -0.01 5.58 -11.61
CA LEU A 36 -1.26 6.20 -11.20
C LEU A 36 -1.25 6.46 -9.70
N GLU A 37 -1.53 7.70 -9.33
CA GLU A 37 -1.92 8.07 -7.97
C GLU A 37 -3.45 8.15 -7.92
N VAL A 38 -4.07 7.21 -7.22
CA VAL A 38 -5.54 7.06 -7.17
C VAL A 38 -6.02 6.85 -5.75
N ASP A 39 -7.20 7.39 -5.45
CA ASP A 39 -7.96 6.98 -4.27
C ASP A 39 -8.63 5.63 -4.55
N MET A 40 -8.45 4.67 -3.64
CA MET A 40 -9.06 3.35 -3.74
C MET A 40 -10.02 3.11 -2.58
N GLU A 41 -11.23 2.65 -2.91
CA GLU A 41 -12.17 2.09 -1.95
C GLU A 41 -11.99 0.57 -1.92
N TYR A 42 -11.91 -0.01 -0.71
CA TYR A 42 -11.64 -1.43 -0.52
C TYR A 42 -12.94 -2.17 -0.12
N PRO A 43 -13.53 -2.99 -1.02
CA PRO A 43 -14.82 -3.64 -0.75
C PRO A 43 -14.76 -4.58 0.46
N VAL A 44 -15.75 -4.48 1.35
CA VAL A 44 -15.84 -5.25 2.59
C VAL A 44 -15.80 -6.76 2.35
N GLU A 45 -16.39 -7.22 1.24
CA GLU A 45 -16.42 -8.63 0.86
C GLU A 45 -15.03 -9.26 0.65
N LEU A 46 -14.02 -8.43 0.35
CA LEU A 46 -12.63 -8.88 0.14
C LEU A 46 -11.77 -8.80 1.41
N HIS A 47 -12.31 -8.29 2.52
CA HIS A 47 -11.54 -8.10 3.76
C HIS A 47 -11.08 -9.44 4.33
N ASP A 48 -11.98 -10.41 4.42
CA ASP A 48 -11.65 -11.74 4.96
C ASP A 48 -10.73 -12.52 4.02
N LEU A 49 -10.97 -12.45 2.70
CA LEU A 49 -10.15 -13.15 1.71
C LEU A 49 -8.72 -12.62 1.67
N HIS A 50 -8.54 -11.31 1.80
CA HIS A 50 -7.23 -10.66 1.72
C HIS A 50 -6.68 -10.28 3.10
N ASN A 51 -7.15 -10.92 4.18
CA ASN A 51 -6.62 -10.69 5.53
C ASN A 51 -5.08 -10.84 5.61
N SER A 52 -4.52 -11.72 4.78
CA SER A 52 -3.07 -11.94 4.66
C SER A 52 -2.37 -11.11 3.57
N TYR A 53 -3.09 -10.28 2.82
CA TYR A 53 -2.55 -9.55 1.66
C TYR A 53 -2.64 -8.03 1.83
N LEU A 54 -1.49 -7.39 1.96
CA LEU A 54 -1.37 -5.96 2.20
C LEU A 54 -1.37 -5.19 0.88
N LEU A 55 -2.55 -5.10 0.24
CA LEU A 55 -2.71 -4.44 -1.07
C LEU A 55 -2.31 -2.96 -1.04
N ALA A 56 -2.51 -2.27 0.09
CA ALA A 56 -2.14 -0.86 0.26
C ALA A 56 -1.93 -0.50 1.75
N PRO A 57 -0.77 -0.82 2.35
CA PRO A 57 -0.53 -0.53 3.75
C PRO A 57 -0.40 0.99 3.97
N LYS A 58 -1.12 1.50 4.96
CA LYS A 58 -1.12 2.92 5.32
C LYS A 58 0.06 3.23 6.23
N ARG A 59 0.84 4.26 5.89
CA ARG A 59 1.82 4.83 6.82
C ARG A 59 1.09 5.56 7.94
N MET A 60 1.28 5.10 9.18
CA MET A 60 0.64 5.70 10.35
C MET A 60 1.54 5.67 11.58
N ILE A 61 1.27 6.59 12.50
CA ILE A 61 1.92 6.64 13.80
C ILE A 61 1.22 5.66 14.75
N ILE A 62 2.01 4.74 15.28
CA ILE A 62 1.62 3.76 16.30
C ILE A 62 2.20 4.21 17.63
N ILE A 63 1.29 4.45 18.56
CA ILE A 63 1.54 4.69 19.98
C ILE A 63 1.42 3.36 20.75
N PRO A 64 2.03 3.24 21.94
CA PRO A 64 2.00 2.01 22.74
C PRO A 64 0.60 1.43 22.96
N ASP A 65 -0.41 2.29 23.15
CA ASP A 65 -1.81 1.88 23.37
C ASP A 65 -2.44 1.16 22.17
N LYS A 66 -1.86 1.28 20.98
CA LYS A 66 -2.31 0.59 19.76
C LYS A 66 -1.60 -0.75 19.54
N LEU A 67 -0.68 -1.14 20.43
CA LEU A 67 -0.02 -2.44 20.35
C LEU A 67 -0.95 -3.54 20.89
N SER A 68 -0.90 -4.70 20.27
CA SER A 68 -1.61 -5.87 20.80
C SER A 68 -1.00 -6.33 22.13
N PRO A 69 -1.75 -7.06 22.98
CA PRO A 69 -1.21 -7.61 24.22
C PRO A 69 0.05 -8.45 24.00
N THR A 70 0.04 -9.29 22.96
CA THR A 70 1.20 -10.12 22.57
C THR A 70 2.42 -9.27 22.19
N ALA A 71 2.23 -8.14 21.50
CA ALA A 71 3.33 -7.26 21.15
C ALA A 71 3.96 -6.60 22.40
N MET A 72 3.15 -6.29 23.42
CA MET A 72 3.63 -5.75 24.69
C MET A 72 4.37 -6.79 25.53
N GLU A 73 3.92 -8.05 25.53
CA GLU A 73 4.62 -9.17 26.17
C GLU A 73 6.00 -9.38 25.56
N ILE A 74 6.10 -9.46 24.23
CA ILE A 74 7.39 -9.61 23.52
C ILE A 74 8.35 -8.47 23.84
N LEU A 75 7.88 -7.22 23.89
CA LEU A 75 8.72 -6.08 24.27
C LEU A 75 9.27 -6.21 25.70
N THR A 76 8.43 -6.72 26.61
CA THR A 76 8.82 -6.97 28.00
C THR A 76 9.87 -8.06 28.10
N GLU A 77 9.68 -9.18 27.39
CA GLU A 77 10.67 -10.28 27.32
C GLU A 77 12.02 -9.81 26.75
N MET A 78 11.97 -8.92 25.75
CA MET A 78 13.16 -8.33 25.13
C MET A 78 13.81 -7.22 25.97
N ASN A 79 13.28 -6.89 27.15
CA ASN A 79 13.70 -5.75 27.98
C ASN A 79 13.70 -4.40 27.21
N MET A 80 12.77 -4.24 26.26
CA MET A 80 12.64 -3.04 25.44
C MET A 80 11.46 -2.20 25.91
N LYS A 81 11.64 -0.88 25.94
CA LYS A 81 10.54 0.05 26.20
C LYS A 81 9.79 0.34 24.90
N PRO A 82 8.44 0.42 24.93
CA PRO A 82 7.67 0.89 23.78
C PRO A 82 8.15 2.29 23.38
N ALA A 83 8.36 2.50 22.08
CA ALA A 83 8.60 3.84 21.56
C ALA A 83 7.36 4.71 21.80
N SER A 84 7.56 5.98 22.19
CA SER A 84 6.46 6.92 22.39
C SER A 84 5.63 7.11 21.13
N GLU A 85 6.30 7.19 19.98
CA GLU A 85 5.69 7.24 18.66
C GLU A 85 6.57 6.45 17.69
N SER A 86 5.95 5.57 16.90
CA SER A 86 6.64 4.81 15.86
C SER A 86 5.88 4.89 14.55
N LEU A 87 6.57 5.23 13.46
CA LEU A 87 5.98 5.19 12.12
C LEU A 87 5.98 3.75 11.62
N LYS A 88 4.81 3.21 11.34
CA LYS A 88 4.64 1.85 10.80
C LYS A 88 3.76 1.87 9.55
N LEU A 89 4.01 0.90 8.68
CA LEU A 89 3.11 0.56 7.59
C LEU A 89 2.08 -0.43 8.14
N VAL A 90 0.82 -0.04 8.16
CA VAL A 90 -0.25 -0.80 8.78
C VAL A 90 -1.23 -1.28 7.72
N PRO A 91 -1.64 -2.56 7.76
CA PRO A 91 -2.70 -3.08 6.92
C PRO A 91 -3.97 -2.21 7.03
N LYS A 92 -4.52 -1.77 5.90
CA LYS A 92 -5.92 -1.35 5.85
C LYS A 92 -6.73 -2.61 5.51
N LEU A 93 -7.47 -3.12 6.49
CA LEU A 93 -8.63 -3.97 6.26
C LEU A 93 -9.83 -3.02 6.27
#